data_AF-A0A8T4TPI5-F1
#
_entry.id   AF-A0A8T4TPI5-F1
#
_cell.length_a   1.000
_cell.length_b   1.000
_cell.length_c   1.000
_cell.angle_alpha   90.00
_cell.angle_beta   90.00
_cell.angle_gamma   90.00
#
_symmetry.space_group_name_H-M   'P 1'
#
loop_
_entity.id
_entity.type
_entity.pdbx_description
1 polymer ?
#
loop_
_entity_poly.entity_id
_entity_poly.type
_entity_poly.pdbx_seq_one_letter_code
_entity_poly.pdbx_strand_id
1 'polypeptide(L)'
;MKKRILPYLIAGLIGMAGLNGRTDAQAQYEGVEKWLQARVLQEGEYEVPQKVLDAWVEFRKEAPNGIGINGFYQTDGKYSKETIDYLKEKFSKEISSMHDKNYSDSLFNILSTKGNIVISENAPKEILVHERMHKYMEENLTEKEKAGLREAQDNFVKWGSDRNNLEEITQIWTHKDGRVEYKTKKVTYFDRYIKDDDILSAIKNGNWSEFYAYIGAMEICPEGDLRQLIHLNIPYTFGQMHPEAKGIYNRMVEEVKEW
;
A
#
# COMPACT_ATOMS: atom_id res chain seq x y z
N MET A 1 -21.31 46.60 -3.33
CA MET A 1 -22.26 45.46 -3.35
C MET A 1 -21.48 44.18 -3.57
N LYS A 2 -21.55 43.24 -2.61
CA LYS A 2 -21.05 41.87 -2.75
C LYS A 2 -21.87 41.15 -3.82
N LYS A 3 -21.22 40.59 -4.85
CA LYS A 3 -21.75 39.44 -5.60
C LYS A 3 -20.61 38.43 -5.75
N ARG A 4 -20.65 37.43 -4.84
CA ARG A 4 -19.95 36.16 -4.99
C ARG A 4 -20.70 35.36 -6.05
N ILE A 5 -20.04 35.03 -7.15
CA ILE A 5 -20.40 33.93 -8.05
C ILE A 5 -19.07 33.41 -8.58
N LEU A 6 -18.72 32.14 -8.62
CA LEU A 6 -18.99 30.96 -7.80
C LEU A 6 -18.02 29.92 -8.41
N PRO A 7 -17.25 29.14 -7.64
CA PRO A 7 -16.29 28.11 -8.12
C PRO A 7 -16.90 26.91 -8.87
N TYR A 8 -18.10 27.04 -9.44
CA TYR A 8 -18.90 25.94 -9.99
C TYR A 8 -18.57 25.62 -11.45
N LEU A 9 -17.63 26.34 -12.08
CA LEU A 9 -17.26 26.07 -13.47
C LEU A 9 -16.25 24.92 -13.63
N ILE A 10 -15.52 24.53 -12.58
CA ILE A 10 -14.58 23.39 -12.66
C ILE A 10 -15.23 22.09 -12.16
N ALA A 11 -16.19 22.19 -11.24
CA ALA A 11 -17.17 21.11 -11.01
C ALA A 11 -17.94 20.75 -12.30
N GLY A 12 -18.06 21.70 -13.24
CA GLY A 12 -18.70 21.50 -14.54
C GLY A 12 -17.95 20.59 -15.52
N LEU A 13 -16.64 20.34 -15.36
CA LEU A 13 -15.91 19.42 -16.25
C LEU A 13 -15.85 17.99 -15.73
N ILE A 14 -15.91 17.81 -14.41
CA ILE A 14 -16.10 16.48 -13.80
C ILE A 14 -17.58 16.05 -13.91
N GLY A 15 -18.51 17.02 -13.97
CA GLY A 15 -19.94 16.80 -14.19
C GLY A 15 -20.39 16.53 -15.62
N MET A 16 -19.54 16.69 -16.66
CA MET A 16 -19.94 16.45 -18.06
C MET A 16 -19.54 15.07 -18.63
N ALA A 17 -18.93 14.20 -17.83
CA ALA A 17 -18.78 12.78 -18.15
C ALA A 17 -19.86 11.89 -17.50
N GLY A 18 -20.92 12.50 -16.94
CA GLY A 18 -22.13 11.77 -16.59
C GLY A 18 -23.12 11.87 -17.74
N LEU A 19 -23.28 10.81 -18.53
CA LEU A 19 -24.55 10.49 -19.21
C LEU A 19 -24.55 9.01 -19.64
N ASN A 20 -24.75 8.14 -18.64
CA ASN A 20 -25.70 7.01 -18.63
C ASN A 20 -25.15 5.85 -17.78
N GLY A 21 -25.63 5.79 -16.55
CA GLY A 21 -25.38 4.72 -15.60
C GLY A 21 -25.26 5.31 -14.21
N ARG A 22 -26.04 4.79 -13.25
CA ARG A 22 -25.70 4.98 -11.83
C ARG A 22 -24.22 4.61 -11.69
N THR A 23 -23.37 5.53 -11.26
CA THR A 23 -21.92 5.28 -11.20
C THR A 23 -21.65 4.17 -10.19
N ASP A 24 -21.07 3.07 -10.64
CA ASP A 24 -20.60 1.95 -9.84
C ASP A 24 -19.77 2.38 -8.62
N ALA A 25 -19.17 3.57 -8.67
CA ALA A 25 -18.44 4.22 -7.57
C ALA A 25 -19.26 4.47 -6.29
N GLN A 26 -20.58 4.73 -6.40
CA GLN A 26 -21.41 5.02 -5.22
C GLN A 26 -21.98 3.74 -4.58
N ALA A 27 -22.18 2.68 -5.38
CA ALA A 27 -22.51 1.35 -4.88
C ALA A 27 -21.28 0.64 -4.27
N GLN A 28 -20.08 0.91 -4.79
CA GLN A 28 -18.81 0.49 -4.18
C GLN A 28 -18.61 1.12 -2.79
N TYR A 29 -19.02 2.39 -2.60
CA TYR A 29 -18.85 3.09 -1.32
C TYR A 29 -19.72 2.53 -0.17
N GLU A 30 -20.99 2.18 -0.43
CA GLU A 30 -21.89 1.65 0.61
C GLU A 30 -21.64 0.17 0.96
N GLY A 31 -21.02 -0.60 0.07
CA GLY A 31 -20.56 -1.98 0.35
C GLY A 31 -19.27 -2.04 1.17
N VAL A 32 -18.38 -1.07 0.96
CA VAL A 32 -17.06 -0.96 1.60
C VAL A 32 -17.16 -0.49 3.06
N GLU A 33 -18.13 0.35 3.42
CA GLU A 33 -18.28 0.88 4.79
C GLU A 33 -18.66 -0.19 5.84
N LYS A 34 -19.30 -1.31 5.42
CA LYS A 34 -19.57 -2.47 6.30
C LYS A 34 -18.41 -3.46 6.40
N TRP A 35 -17.55 -3.52 5.39
CA TRP A 35 -16.32 -4.34 5.41
C TRP A 35 -15.21 -3.63 6.21
N LEU A 36 -15.12 -2.30 6.09
CA LEU A 36 -14.08 -1.46 6.71
C LEU A 36 -14.17 -1.34 8.25
N GLN A 37 -15.20 -1.82 8.94
CA GLN A 37 -15.39 -1.51 10.37
C GLN A 37 -14.75 -2.48 11.37
N ALA A 38 -14.25 -3.65 10.96
CA ALA A 38 -13.43 -4.50 11.85
C ALA A 38 -12.24 -5.07 11.09
N ARG A 39 -11.04 -4.93 11.66
CA ARG A 39 -9.88 -5.72 11.24
C ARG A 39 -10.17 -7.17 11.66
N VAL A 40 -10.65 -7.98 10.72
CA VAL A 40 -10.96 -9.40 10.99
C VAL A 40 -9.74 -10.22 10.61
N LEU A 41 -9.03 -10.72 11.62
CA LEU A 41 -7.90 -11.62 11.42
C LEU A 41 -8.41 -13.01 11.06
N GLN A 42 -7.76 -13.63 10.08
CA GLN A 42 -7.97 -15.02 9.68
C GLN A 42 -6.99 -15.97 10.38
N GLU A 43 -7.19 -17.27 10.15
CA GLU A 43 -6.19 -18.26 10.52
C GLU A 43 -4.85 -17.96 9.83
N GLY A 44 -3.78 -17.93 10.62
CA GLY A 44 -2.46 -17.54 10.14
C GLY A 44 -2.18 -16.03 10.21
N GLU A 45 -3.10 -15.21 10.72
CA GLU A 45 -2.91 -13.76 10.88
C GLU A 45 -2.89 -13.38 12.36
N TYR A 46 -1.87 -12.65 12.77
CA TYR A 46 -1.61 -12.41 14.19
C TYR A 46 -1.20 -10.98 14.47
N GLU A 47 -1.84 -10.39 15.48
CA GLU A 47 -1.39 -9.15 16.10
C GLU A 47 -0.33 -9.45 17.16
N VAL A 48 0.74 -8.65 17.15
CA VAL A 48 1.79 -8.68 18.16
C VAL A 48 2.11 -7.26 18.63
N PRO A 49 2.62 -7.08 19.86
CA PRO A 49 3.07 -5.77 20.32
C PRO A 49 4.18 -5.20 19.41
N GLN A 50 4.18 -3.89 19.13
CA GLN A 50 5.16 -3.28 18.20
C GLN A 50 6.62 -3.63 18.55
N LYS A 51 6.98 -3.61 19.84
CA LYS A 51 8.32 -3.96 20.32
C LYS A 51 8.76 -5.39 19.95
N VAL A 52 7.81 -6.32 19.83
CA VAL A 52 8.06 -7.71 19.43
C VAL A 52 8.43 -7.74 17.95
N LEU A 53 7.63 -7.04 17.16
CA LEU A 53 7.82 -6.88 15.72
C LEU A 53 9.17 -6.21 15.42
N ASP A 54 9.48 -5.12 16.11
CA ASP A 54 10.74 -4.37 15.95
C ASP A 54 11.97 -5.27 16.21
N ALA A 55 11.96 -6.00 17.33
CA ALA A 55 13.08 -6.88 17.69
C ALA A 55 13.26 -8.04 16.69
N TRP A 56 12.17 -8.58 16.14
CA TRP A 56 12.22 -9.61 15.11
C TRP A 56 12.81 -9.09 13.79
N VAL A 57 12.38 -7.90 13.36
CA VAL A 57 12.88 -7.26 12.14
C VAL A 57 14.34 -6.85 12.27
N GLU A 58 14.75 -6.29 13.41
CA GLU A 58 16.15 -5.97 13.71
C GLU A 58 17.03 -7.22 13.58
N PHE A 59 16.55 -8.35 14.10
CA PHE A 59 17.26 -9.63 13.99
C PHE A 59 17.41 -10.11 12.54
N ARG A 60 16.35 -10.02 11.73
CA ARG A 60 16.41 -10.33 10.29
C ARG A 60 17.31 -9.37 9.52
N LYS A 61 17.72 -8.25 10.13
CA LYS A 61 18.43 -7.13 9.49
C LYS A 61 17.62 -6.53 8.34
N GLU A 62 16.30 -6.58 8.46
CA GLU A 62 15.37 -6.11 7.43
C GLU A 62 14.84 -4.72 7.70
N ALA A 63 15.07 -4.15 8.89
CA ALA A 63 14.73 -2.77 9.17
C ALA A 63 15.60 -1.84 8.31
N PRO A 64 15.03 -1.08 7.37
CA PRO A 64 15.74 0.04 6.77
C PRO A 64 15.92 1.09 7.87
N ASN A 65 17.15 1.55 8.08
CA ASN A 65 17.59 2.49 9.12
C ASN A 65 16.49 3.45 9.65
N GLY A 66 15.81 3.05 10.74
CA GLY A 66 14.89 3.91 11.48
C GLY A 66 13.42 3.93 11.02
N ILE A 67 13.02 3.10 10.04
CA ILE A 67 11.61 2.95 9.65
C ILE A 67 10.98 1.82 10.46
N GLY A 68 9.92 2.13 11.21
CA GLY A 68 9.14 1.14 11.95
C GLY A 68 8.33 0.29 10.97
N ILE A 69 8.51 -1.03 11.00
CA ILE A 69 7.70 -1.96 10.23
C ILE A 69 6.39 -2.20 10.98
N ASN A 70 5.26 -2.02 10.31
CA ASN A 70 3.93 -2.22 10.89
C ASN A 70 3.39 -3.65 10.66
N GLY A 71 4.00 -4.42 9.78
CA GLY A 71 3.66 -5.82 9.55
C GLY A 71 4.60 -6.48 8.54
N PHE A 72 4.58 -7.80 8.48
CA PHE A 72 5.25 -8.57 7.43
C PHE A 72 4.54 -9.91 7.19
N TYR A 73 4.51 -10.34 5.93
CA TYR A 73 4.24 -11.70 5.55
C TYR A 73 5.50 -12.58 5.67
N GLN A 74 5.39 -13.73 6.34
CA GLN A 74 6.50 -14.64 6.56
C GLN A 74 6.72 -15.56 5.35
N THR A 75 7.75 -15.27 4.56
CA THR A 75 8.08 -15.97 3.31
C THR A 75 8.96 -17.22 3.50
N ASP A 76 9.86 -17.23 4.50
CA ASP A 76 10.80 -18.34 4.72
C ASP A 76 10.68 -18.93 6.14
N GLY A 77 10.41 -20.23 6.25
CA GLY A 77 10.30 -20.93 7.54
C GLY A 77 11.64 -21.45 8.09
N LYS A 78 12.78 -21.09 7.49
CA LYS A 78 14.09 -21.74 7.72
C LYS A 78 14.88 -21.32 8.97
N TYR A 79 14.30 -20.60 9.93
CA TYR A 79 15.09 -20.22 11.12
C TYR A 79 15.51 -21.46 11.91
N SER A 80 16.82 -21.57 12.15
CA SER A 80 17.36 -22.69 12.90
C SER A 80 16.88 -22.66 14.36
N LYS A 81 16.92 -23.80 15.03
CA LYS A 81 16.59 -23.87 16.45
C LYS A 81 17.47 -22.92 17.28
N GLU A 82 18.76 -22.82 16.95
CA GLU A 82 19.70 -21.94 17.63
C GLU A 82 19.34 -20.46 17.44
N THR A 83 18.82 -20.10 16.26
CA THR A 83 18.31 -18.76 15.98
C THR A 83 17.09 -18.45 16.84
N ILE A 84 16.14 -19.38 16.88
CA ILE A 84 14.93 -19.28 17.70
C ILE A 84 15.28 -19.22 19.20
N ASP A 85 16.22 -20.03 19.67
CA ASP A 85 16.64 -20.09 21.07
C ASP A 85 17.41 -18.81 21.49
N TYR A 86 18.29 -18.27 20.62
CA TYR A 86 18.95 -16.99 20.85
C TYR A 86 17.94 -15.84 20.96
N LEU A 87 16.95 -15.83 20.04
CA LEU A 87 15.89 -14.85 20.05
C LEU A 87 15.04 -14.95 21.32
N LYS A 88 14.65 -16.17 21.75
CA LYS A 88 13.99 -16.41 23.03
C LYS A 88 14.80 -15.90 24.21
N GLU A 89 16.12 -16.04 24.20
CA GLU A 89 16.98 -15.50 25.26
C GLU A 89 16.99 -13.96 25.28
N LYS A 90 17.11 -13.32 24.12
CA LYS A 90 17.02 -11.85 23.99
C LYS A 90 15.63 -11.34 24.40
N PHE A 91 14.57 -11.96 23.87
CA PHE A 91 13.17 -11.63 24.16
C PHE A 91 12.82 -11.84 25.63
N SER A 92 13.22 -12.96 26.22
CA SER A 92 12.92 -13.24 27.61
C SER A 92 13.54 -12.21 28.54
N LYS A 93 14.69 -11.61 28.22
CA LYS A 93 15.26 -10.50 29.02
C LYS A 93 14.45 -9.20 28.91
N GLU A 94 13.83 -8.92 27.76
CA GLU A 94 13.05 -7.69 27.53
C GLU A 94 11.55 -7.83 27.88
N ILE A 95 11.00 -9.05 27.79
CA ILE A 95 9.59 -9.39 28.04
C ILE A 95 9.37 -10.09 29.39
N SER A 96 10.40 -10.53 30.11
CA SER A 96 10.26 -11.12 31.47
C SER A 96 9.61 -10.18 32.49
N SER A 97 9.51 -8.88 32.21
CA SER A 97 8.72 -7.93 32.99
C SER A 97 7.20 -8.03 32.73
N MET A 98 6.76 -8.78 31.72
CA MET A 98 5.37 -8.82 31.25
C MET A 98 4.73 -10.23 31.24
N HIS A 99 5.40 -11.34 30.85
CA HIS A 99 4.71 -12.67 30.71
C HIS A 99 5.59 -13.94 30.87
N ASP A 100 4.93 -15.11 30.97
CA ASP A 100 5.46 -16.48 31.21
C ASP A 100 6.18 -17.11 29.99
N LYS A 101 7.08 -18.09 30.21
CA LYS A 101 7.91 -18.75 29.16
C LYS A 101 7.10 -19.40 28.04
N ASN A 102 5.95 -20.00 28.35
CA ASN A 102 5.10 -20.66 27.35
C ASN A 102 4.54 -19.68 26.31
N TYR A 103 4.33 -18.42 26.70
CA TYR A 103 3.88 -17.36 25.80
C TYR A 103 4.96 -16.99 24.77
N SER A 104 6.23 -17.00 25.19
CA SER A 104 7.37 -16.75 24.30
C SER A 104 7.48 -17.83 23.21
N ASP A 105 7.30 -19.11 23.57
CA ASP A 105 7.40 -20.22 22.61
C ASP A 105 6.32 -20.13 21.51
N SER A 106 5.07 -19.85 21.88
CA SER A 106 3.98 -19.64 20.94
C SER A 106 4.23 -18.43 20.02
N LEU A 107 4.74 -17.32 20.58
CA LEU A 107 5.02 -16.11 19.81
C LEU A 107 6.12 -16.34 18.76
N PHE A 108 7.21 -17.02 19.11
CA PHE A 108 8.25 -17.32 18.13
C PHE A 108 7.77 -18.25 17.02
N ASN A 109 6.99 -19.27 17.37
CA ASN A 109 6.38 -20.12 16.36
C ASN A 109 5.50 -19.31 15.40
N ILE A 110 4.74 -18.35 15.91
CA ILE A 110 3.95 -17.44 15.07
C ILE A 110 4.86 -16.62 14.13
N LEU A 111 5.90 -15.98 14.66
CA LEU A 111 6.81 -15.11 13.89
C LEU A 111 7.62 -15.86 12.82
N SER A 112 7.98 -17.13 13.08
CA SER A 112 8.86 -17.92 12.20
C SER A 112 8.13 -18.82 11.22
N THR A 113 6.82 -19.02 11.36
CA THR A 113 6.07 -19.96 10.51
C THR A 113 5.74 -19.31 9.18
N LYS A 114 6.25 -19.92 8.09
CA LYS A 114 5.89 -19.52 6.72
C LYS A 114 4.37 -19.54 6.55
N GLY A 115 3.83 -18.56 5.83
CA GLY A 115 2.39 -18.45 5.58
C GLY A 115 1.68 -17.53 6.59
N ASN A 116 2.32 -17.24 7.71
CA ASN A 116 1.78 -16.31 8.69
C ASN A 116 1.94 -14.86 8.24
N ILE A 117 0.93 -14.06 8.53
CA ILE A 117 0.98 -12.61 8.47
C ILE A 117 1.05 -12.11 9.91
N VAL A 118 2.07 -11.31 10.20
CA VAL A 118 2.27 -10.71 11.51
C VAL A 118 2.15 -9.22 11.35
N ILE A 119 1.33 -8.61 12.20
CA ILE A 119 1.08 -7.17 12.17
C ILE A 119 1.19 -6.59 13.57
N SER A 120 1.56 -5.32 13.65
CA SER A 120 1.55 -4.59 14.90
C SER A 120 0.12 -4.41 15.40
N GLU A 121 -0.04 -4.48 16.72
CA GLU A 121 -1.27 -4.10 17.43
C GLU A 121 -1.72 -2.66 17.11
N ASN A 122 -0.78 -1.79 16.75
CA ASN A 122 -1.04 -0.39 16.40
C ASN A 122 -1.03 -0.13 14.88
N ALA A 123 -0.86 -1.17 14.06
CA ALA A 123 -0.78 -0.99 12.62
C ALA A 123 -2.12 -0.51 12.03
N PRO A 124 -2.08 0.44 11.09
CA PRO A 124 -3.24 0.79 10.27
C PRO A 124 -3.80 -0.42 9.52
N LYS A 125 -5.07 -0.32 9.08
CA LYS A 125 -5.80 -1.46 8.48
C LYS A 125 -5.24 -1.87 7.13
N GLU A 126 -4.80 -0.89 6.34
CA GLU A 126 -4.16 -1.06 5.05
C GLU A 126 -2.89 -1.91 5.14
N ILE A 127 -2.23 -1.99 6.31
CA ILE A 127 -1.07 -2.86 6.52
C ILE A 127 -1.47 -4.33 6.46
N LEU A 128 -2.63 -4.71 7.00
CA LEU A 128 -3.09 -6.10 6.87
C LEU A 128 -3.36 -6.46 5.40
N VAL A 129 -3.99 -5.55 4.66
CA VAL A 129 -4.23 -5.74 3.23
C VAL A 129 -2.91 -5.81 2.45
N HIS A 130 -1.95 -4.94 2.78
CA HIS A 130 -0.61 -4.93 2.21
C HIS A 130 0.07 -6.30 2.35
N GLU A 131 0.07 -6.86 3.56
CA GLU A 131 0.68 -8.18 3.80
C GLU A 131 -0.10 -9.33 3.17
N ARG A 132 -1.43 -9.24 3.09
CA ARG A 132 -2.25 -10.22 2.36
C ARG A 132 -1.95 -10.22 0.86
N MET A 133 -1.70 -9.06 0.27
CA MET A 133 -1.25 -8.97 -1.12
C MET A 133 0.09 -9.68 -1.30
N HIS A 134 1.06 -9.50 -0.39
CA HIS A 134 2.33 -10.25 -0.42
C HIS A 134 2.12 -11.75 -0.30
N LYS A 135 1.28 -12.19 0.65
CA LYS A 135 0.94 -13.60 0.81
C LYS A 135 0.35 -14.19 -0.46
N TYR A 136 -0.66 -13.54 -1.04
CA TYR A 136 -1.29 -13.99 -2.28
C TYR A 136 -0.28 -14.05 -3.43
N MET A 137 0.55 -13.02 -3.59
CA MET A 137 1.59 -13.01 -4.62
C MET A 137 2.53 -14.20 -4.49
N GLU A 138 2.92 -14.55 -3.27
CA GLU A 138 3.89 -15.61 -3.05
C GLU A 138 3.30 -17.01 -3.16
N GLU A 139 2.08 -17.22 -2.63
CA GLU A 139 1.47 -18.55 -2.49
C GLU A 139 0.55 -18.92 -3.66
N ASN A 140 -0.05 -17.95 -4.35
CA ASN A 140 -1.11 -18.20 -5.33
C ASN A 140 -0.72 -17.88 -6.78
N LEU A 141 0.28 -17.02 -7.00
CA LEU A 141 0.72 -16.69 -8.36
C LEU A 141 1.73 -17.69 -8.89
N THR A 142 1.57 -18.05 -10.17
CA THR A 142 2.57 -18.83 -10.90
C THR A 142 3.80 -17.97 -11.20
N GLU A 143 4.96 -18.60 -11.40
CA GLU A 143 6.20 -17.90 -11.81
C GLU A 143 6.03 -17.09 -13.11
N LYS A 144 5.17 -17.56 -14.04
CA LYS A 144 4.84 -16.83 -15.26
C LYS A 144 4.07 -15.54 -14.96
N GLU A 145 3.12 -15.58 -14.03
CA GLU A 145 2.36 -14.42 -13.61
C GLU A 145 3.24 -13.43 -12.84
N LYS A 146 4.09 -13.92 -11.92
CA LYS A 146 5.08 -13.10 -11.22
C LYS A 146 6.01 -12.39 -12.23
N ALA A 147 6.49 -13.10 -13.25
CA ALA A 147 7.34 -12.52 -14.29
C ALA A 147 6.60 -11.44 -15.11
N GLY A 148 5.35 -11.68 -15.50
CA GLY A 148 4.55 -10.69 -16.23
C GLY A 148 4.23 -9.45 -15.41
N LEU A 149 3.90 -9.61 -14.11
CA LEU A 149 3.71 -8.50 -13.18
C LEU A 149 5.00 -7.69 -12.99
N ARG A 150 6.15 -8.35 -12.89
CA ARG A 150 7.45 -7.68 -12.77
C ARG A 150 7.79 -6.85 -14.01
N GLU A 151 7.63 -7.41 -15.20
CA GLU A 151 7.88 -6.69 -16.47
C GLU A 151 6.95 -5.48 -16.62
N ALA A 152 5.67 -5.63 -16.30
CA ALA A 152 4.71 -4.53 -16.32
C ALA A 152 5.08 -3.43 -15.32
N GLN A 153 5.51 -3.81 -14.11
CA GLN A 153 5.95 -2.86 -13.09
C GLN A 153 7.21 -2.11 -13.52
N ASP A 154 8.21 -2.79 -14.08
CA ASP A 154 9.45 -2.16 -14.57
C ASP A 154 9.15 -1.12 -15.66
N ASN A 155 8.27 -1.46 -16.60
CA ASN A 155 7.83 -0.56 -17.67
C ASN A 155 7.07 0.66 -17.12
N PHE A 156 6.15 0.42 -16.19
CA PHE A 156 5.39 1.48 -15.54
C PHE A 156 6.27 2.38 -14.69
N VAL A 157 7.25 1.83 -13.96
CA VAL A 157 8.20 2.63 -13.16
C VAL A 157 9.09 3.49 -14.03
N LYS A 158 9.60 2.93 -15.14
CA LYS A 158 10.39 3.67 -16.11
C LYS A 158 9.62 4.84 -16.70
N TRP A 159 8.37 4.62 -17.11
CA TRP A 159 7.49 5.67 -17.61
C TRP A 159 7.16 6.69 -16.51
N GLY A 160 6.74 6.23 -15.34
CA GLY A 160 6.31 7.09 -14.24
C GLY A 160 7.44 7.91 -13.63
N SER A 161 8.70 7.50 -13.81
CA SER A 161 9.89 8.22 -13.35
C SER A 161 10.44 9.23 -14.37
N ASP A 162 9.91 9.28 -15.60
CA ASP A 162 10.32 10.27 -16.59
C ASP A 162 9.72 11.64 -16.26
N ARG A 163 10.60 12.61 -15.96
CA ARG A 163 10.25 13.99 -15.61
C ARG A 163 9.62 14.77 -16.77
N ASN A 164 9.65 14.25 -17.99
CA ASN A 164 9.00 14.87 -19.13
C ASN A 164 7.51 14.52 -19.26
N ASN A 165 7.01 13.58 -18.46
CA ASN A 165 5.64 13.08 -18.59
C ASN A 165 4.59 13.94 -17.90
N LEU A 166 4.97 14.78 -16.93
CA LEU A 166 4.04 15.67 -16.24
C LEU A 166 4.61 17.06 -15.96
N GLU A 167 3.73 18.05 -16.04
CA GLU A 167 3.97 19.39 -15.54
C GLU A 167 3.02 19.71 -14.37
N GLU A 168 3.57 20.30 -13.31
CA GLU A 168 2.82 20.79 -12.16
C GLU A 168 2.84 22.32 -12.16
N ILE A 169 1.66 22.95 -12.07
CA ILE A 169 1.54 24.40 -11.91
C ILE A 169 1.98 24.77 -10.49
N THR A 170 3.01 25.59 -10.40
CA THR A 170 3.59 26.04 -9.11
C THR A 170 3.11 27.41 -8.69
N GLN A 171 2.80 28.28 -9.66
CA GLN A 171 2.37 29.66 -9.42
C GLN A 171 1.38 30.08 -10.49
N ILE A 172 0.39 30.89 -10.09
CA ILE A 172 -0.61 31.48 -10.97
C ILE A 172 -0.61 33.00 -10.72
N TRP A 173 -0.50 33.78 -11.78
CA TRP A 173 -0.60 35.24 -11.75
C TRP A 173 -1.79 35.68 -12.57
N THR A 174 -2.67 36.48 -11.98
CA THR A 174 -3.76 37.15 -12.69
C THR A 174 -3.41 38.62 -12.85
N HIS A 175 -3.28 39.05 -14.10
CA HIS A 175 -2.97 40.42 -14.48
C HIS A 175 -4.22 41.30 -14.34
N LYS A 176 -4.02 42.63 -14.27
CA LYS A 176 -5.11 43.60 -14.10
C LYS A 176 -6.09 43.63 -15.27
N ASP A 177 -5.67 43.16 -16.44
CA ASP A 177 -6.46 43.01 -17.67
C ASP A 177 -7.21 41.67 -17.76
N GLY A 178 -7.11 40.82 -16.72
CA GLY A 178 -7.76 39.51 -16.67
C GLY A 178 -6.94 38.37 -17.28
N ARG A 179 -5.75 38.64 -17.84
CA ARG A 179 -4.86 37.60 -18.35
C ARG A 179 -4.33 36.74 -17.21
N VAL A 180 -4.28 35.42 -17.41
CA VAL A 180 -3.72 34.47 -16.43
C VAL A 180 -2.43 33.89 -16.98
N GLU A 181 -1.34 34.05 -16.24
CA GLU A 181 -0.06 33.38 -16.48
C GLU A 181 0.19 32.36 -15.39
N TYR A 182 0.90 31.28 -15.71
CA TYR A 182 1.28 30.27 -14.73
C TYR A 182 2.70 29.79 -14.97
N LYS A 183 3.38 29.39 -13.88
CA LYS A 183 4.71 28.77 -13.93
C LYS A 183 4.58 27.29 -13.66
N THR A 184 5.04 26.46 -14.58
CA THR A 184 5.11 25.03 -14.39
C THR A 184 6.49 24.58 -13.94
N LYS A 185 6.55 23.45 -13.23
CA LYS A 185 7.77 22.66 -13.05
C LYS A 185 7.53 21.25 -13.58
N LYS A 186 8.57 20.64 -14.14
CA LYS A 186 8.56 19.22 -14.50
C LYS A 186 8.59 18.36 -13.24
N VAL A 187 7.69 17.40 -13.14
CA VAL A 187 7.60 16.42 -12.04
C VAL A 187 7.46 15.02 -12.60
N THR A 188 7.86 14.00 -11.86
CA THR A 188 7.55 12.61 -12.24
C THR A 188 6.10 12.28 -11.89
N TYR A 189 5.56 11.22 -12.50
CA TYR A 189 4.24 10.69 -12.15
C TYR A 189 4.20 10.30 -10.67
N PHE A 190 5.17 9.54 -10.20
CA PHE A 190 5.15 9.09 -8.81
C PHE A 190 5.33 10.21 -7.80
N ASP A 191 6.17 11.22 -8.07
CA ASP A 191 6.32 12.36 -7.14
C ASP A 191 5.00 13.15 -6.95
N ARG A 192 4.06 13.04 -7.91
CA ARG A 192 2.73 13.66 -7.81
C ARG A 192 1.72 12.80 -7.07
N TYR A 193 1.79 11.47 -7.24
CA TYR A 193 0.74 10.54 -6.84
C TYR A 193 1.09 9.66 -5.63
N ILE A 194 2.38 9.52 -5.28
CA ILE A 194 2.88 8.81 -4.10
C ILE A 194 3.57 9.82 -3.18
N LYS A 195 3.02 10.00 -1.98
CA LYS A 195 3.55 10.94 -0.98
C LYS A 195 4.45 10.29 0.07
N ASP A 196 4.38 8.97 0.17
CA ASP A 196 5.23 8.19 1.05
C ASP A 196 6.58 7.97 0.36
N ASP A 197 7.62 8.65 0.87
CA ASP A 197 8.97 8.62 0.28
C ASP A 197 9.62 7.24 0.38
N ASP A 198 9.26 6.44 1.39
CA ASP A 198 9.84 5.12 1.63
C ASP A 198 9.25 4.10 0.64
N ILE A 199 7.93 4.11 0.46
CA ILE A 199 7.24 3.35 -0.58
C ILE A 199 7.70 3.79 -1.97
N LEU A 200 7.83 5.10 -2.20
CA LEU A 200 8.32 5.63 -3.46
C LEU A 200 9.75 5.14 -3.76
N SER A 201 10.61 5.10 -2.75
CA SER A 201 11.96 4.56 -2.85
C SER A 201 11.93 3.05 -3.16
N ALA A 202 11.12 2.26 -2.45
CA ALA A 202 10.97 0.82 -2.67
C ALA A 202 10.50 0.50 -4.10
N ILE A 203 9.50 1.23 -4.60
CA ILE A 203 8.99 1.10 -5.97
C ILE A 203 10.06 1.47 -6.99
N LYS A 204 10.76 2.60 -6.81
CA LYS A 204 11.84 3.05 -7.70
C LYS A 204 13.04 2.10 -7.73
N ASN A 205 13.26 1.35 -6.65
CA ASN A 205 14.30 0.33 -6.57
C ASN A 205 13.90 -1.03 -7.19
N GLY A 206 12.72 -1.13 -7.80
CA GLY A 206 12.28 -2.32 -8.53
C GLY A 206 11.71 -3.42 -7.63
N ASN A 207 11.26 -3.08 -6.42
CA ASN A 207 10.50 -4.04 -5.62
C ASN A 207 9.07 -4.13 -6.16
N TRP A 208 8.89 -5.01 -7.15
CA TRP A 208 7.61 -5.20 -7.81
C TRP A 208 6.51 -5.65 -6.83
N SER A 209 6.83 -6.46 -5.83
CA SER A 209 5.84 -6.93 -4.86
C SER A 209 5.31 -5.77 -4.00
N GLU A 210 6.18 -4.90 -3.49
CA GLU A 210 5.76 -3.71 -2.73
C GLU A 210 4.90 -2.78 -3.57
N PHE A 211 5.19 -2.65 -4.87
CA PHE A 211 4.34 -1.87 -5.78
C PHE A 211 2.90 -2.38 -5.80
N TYR A 212 2.69 -3.69 -5.99
CA TYR A 212 1.34 -4.27 -6.05
C TYR A 212 0.65 -4.31 -4.68
N ALA A 213 1.40 -4.58 -3.60
CA ALA A 213 0.88 -4.57 -2.24
C ALA A 213 0.42 -3.16 -1.83
N TYR A 214 1.22 -2.14 -2.12
CA TYR A 214 0.86 -0.74 -1.88
C TYR A 214 -0.39 -0.31 -2.63
N ILE A 215 -0.45 -0.52 -3.96
CA ILE A 215 -1.61 -0.08 -4.73
C ILE A 215 -2.88 -0.86 -4.35
N GLY A 216 -2.76 -2.16 -4.01
CA GLY A 216 -3.88 -2.98 -3.56
C GLY A 216 -4.40 -2.53 -2.19
N ALA A 217 -3.51 -2.27 -1.25
CA ALA A 217 -3.86 -1.73 0.06
C ALA A 217 -4.61 -0.40 -0.05
N MET A 218 -4.16 0.48 -0.93
CA MET A 218 -4.80 1.77 -1.19
C MET A 218 -6.13 1.66 -1.95
N GLU A 219 -6.27 0.69 -2.86
CA GLU A 219 -7.51 0.45 -3.60
C GLU A 219 -8.61 -0.13 -2.71
N ILE A 220 -8.24 -1.02 -1.77
CA ILE A 220 -9.18 -1.72 -0.87
C ILE A 220 -9.50 -0.85 0.35
N CYS A 221 -8.48 -0.22 0.94
CA CYS A 221 -8.59 0.62 2.13
C CYS A 221 -8.12 2.05 1.81
N PRO A 222 -8.85 2.82 0.99
CA PRO A 222 -8.48 4.20 0.72
C PRO A 222 -8.64 5.02 2.00
N GLU A 223 -7.52 5.44 2.61
CA GLU A 223 -7.57 6.39 3.72
C GLU A 223 -7.76 7.84 3.23
N GLY A 224 -8.63 8.59 3.91
CA GLY A 224 -8.63 10.06 3.90
C GLY A 224 -9.70 10.79 3.08
N ASP A 225 -9.61 12.13 3.11
CA ASP A 225 -10.43 13.09 2.34
C ASP A 225 -10.37 12.76 0.84
N LEU A 226 -11.40 13.06 0.05
CA LEU A 226 -11.47 12.85 -1.42
C LEU A 226 -10.23 13.36 -2.18
N ARG A 227 -9.51 14.34 -1.63
CA ARG A 227 -8.23 14.88 -2.14
C ARG A 227 -7.02 13.94 -1.96
N GLN A 228 -7.13 12.94 -1.10
CA GLN A 228 -6.13 11.91 -0.83
C GLN A 228 -6.29 10.69 -1.73
N LEU A 229 -7.46 10.49 -2.36
CA LEU A 229 -7.74 9.45 -3.39
C LEU A 229 -6.93 9.63 -4.69
N ILE A 230 -6.02 10.61 -4.74
CA ILE A 230 -5.14 10.85 -5.86
C ILE A 230 -4.31 9.60 -6.21
N HIS A 231 -4.00 8.76 -5.21
CA HIS A 231 -3.30 7.48 -5.39
C HIS A 231 -4.11 6.46 -6.22
N LEU A 232 -5.45 6.54 -6.28
CA LEU A 232 -6.28 5.66 -7.12
C LEU A 232 -6.05 5.86 -8.62
N ASN A 233 -5.40 6.97 -9.01
CA ASN A 233 -4.94 7.14 -10.39
C ASN A 233 -3.83 6.15 -10.75
N ILE A 234 -3.07 5.64 -9.78
CA ILE A 234 -1.98 4.68 -10.00
C ILE A 234 -2.52 3.36 -10.55
N PRO A 235 -3.42 2.62 -9.87
CA PRO A 235 -3.96 1.37 -10.41
C PRO A 235 -4.76 1.60 -11.71
N TYR A 236 -5.47 2.73 -11.84
CA TYR A 236 -6.15 3.08 -13.08
C TYR A 236 -5.18 3.23 -14.27
N THR A 237 -4.15 4.07 -14.13
CA THR A 237 -3.19 4.35 -15.20
C THR A 237 -2.34 3.13 -15.52
N PHE A 238 -1.91 2.39 -14.48
CA PHE A 238 -1.24 1.10 -14.65
C PHE A 238 -2.08 0.15 -15.50
N GLY A 239 -3.36 -0.01 -15.17
CA GLY A 239 -4.25 -0.91 -15.90
C GLY A 239 -4.56 -0.49 -17.34
N GLN A 240 -4.43 0.80 -17.68
CA GLN A 240 -4.52 1.28 -19.07
C GLN A 240 -3.25 0.95 -19.87
N MET A 241 -2.08 1.01 -19.22
CA MET A 241 -0.79 0.73 -19.85
C MET A 241 -0.50 -0.76 -19.99
N HIS A 242 -0.95 -1.56 -19.02
CA HIS A 242 -0.66 -2.99 -18.89
C HIS A 242 -1.95 -3.80 -18.69
N PRO A 243 -2.85 -3.86 -19.69
CA PRO A 243 -4.11 -4.61 -19.59
C PRO A 243 -3.90 -6.10 -19.28
N GLU A 244 -2.79 -6.69 -19.71
CA GLU A 244 -2.36 -8.05 -19.42
C GLU A 244 -2.08 -8.27 -17.92
N ALA A 245 -1.38 -7.33 -17.28
CA ALA A 245 -1.07 -7.37 -15.85
C ALA A 245 -2.29 -7.01 -15.00
N LYS A 246 -3.17 -6.13 -15.52
CA LYS A 246 -4.41 -5.73 -14.87
C LYS A 246 -5.31 -6.93 -14.54
N GLY A 247 -5.41 -7.91 -15.44
CA GLY A 247 -6.22 -9.11 -15.19
C GLY A 247 -5.74 -9.90 -13.97
N ILE A 248 -4.42 -10.05 -13.82
CA ILE A 248 -3.81 -10.73 -12.67
C ILE A 248 -4.02 -9.89 -11.40
N TYR A 249 -3.73 -8.59 -11.47
CA TYR A 249 -3.90 -7.65 -10.36
C TYR A 249 -5.34 -7.61 -9.83
N ASN A 250 -6.32 -7.50 -10.71
CA ASN A 250 -7.73 -7.48 -10.32
C ASN A 250 -8.13 -8.76 -9.56
N ARG A 251 -7.63 -9.92 -10.00
CA ARG A 251 -7.89 -11.19 -9.30
C ARG A 251 -7.26 -11.18 -7.90
N MET A 252 -6.04 -10.67 -7.76
CA MET A 252 -5.40 -10.52 -6.45
C MET A 252 -6.22 -9.65 -5.50
N VAL A 253 -6.67 -8.48 -5.99
CA VAL A 253 -7.47 -7.52 -5.21
C VAL A 253 -8.80 -8.12 -4.77
N GLU A 254 -9.53 -8.80 -5.67
CA GLU A 254 -10.82 -9.41 -5.32
C GLU A 254 -10.66 -10.53 -4.28
N GLU A 255 -9.65 -11.39 -4.43
CA GLU A 255 -9.39 -12.47 -3.47
C GLU A 255 -8.99 -11.93 -2.10
N VAL A 256 -8.15 -10.89 -2.03
CA VAL A 256 -7.73 -10.28 -0.76
C VAL A 256 -8.90 -9.55 -0.06
N LYS A 257 -9.88 -9.02 -0.81
CA LYS A 257 -11.12 -8.45 -0.24
C LYS A 257 -12.01 -9.52 0.38
N GLU A 258 -12.00 -10.74 -0.16
CA GLU A 258 -12.79 -11.86 0.36
C GLU A 258 -12.18 -12.48 1.62
N TRP A 259 -10.90 -12.16 1.93
CA TRP A 259 -10.25 -12.57 3.17
C TRP A 259 -10.69 -11.68 4.35
#